data_AF-A0A5D4HCE0-F1
#
_entry.id   AF-A0A5D4HCE0-F1
#
_cell.length_a   1.000
_cell.length_b   1.000
_cell.length_c   1.000
_cell.angle_alpha   90.00
_cell.angle_beta   90.00
_cell.angle_gamma   90.00
#
_symmetry.space_group_name_H-M   'P 1'
#
loop_
_entity.id
_entity.type
_entity.pdbx_description
1 polymer ?
#
loop_
_entity_poly.entity_id
_entity_poly.type
_entity_poly.pdbx_seq_one_letter_code
_entity_poly.pdbx_strand_id
1 'polypeptide(L)'
;MQEKKTNRNNDWVFIGMGYITRANAEIVLLFTKGKPLERHARDVPQVLISPRGRQSEKPDKIRKRIVRLFGQVDRLELFTRQSSQNDDDDFDGSDVYVNEVDNSITISE
;
A
#
# COMPACT_ATOMS: atom_id res chain seq x y z
N MET A 1 -1.15 -7.88 -6.83
CA MET A 1 -2.23 -6.87 -6.96
C MET A 1 -1.76 -5.77 -7.92
N GLN A 2 -2.68 -5.03 -8.53
CA GLN A 2 -2.35 -3.91 -9.42
C GLN A 2 -3.22 -2.71 -9.05
N GLU A 3 -2.60 -1.55 -8.88
CA GLU A 3 -3.27 -0.28 -8.73
C GLU A 3 -3.35 0.44 -10.09
N LYS A 4 -4.48 1.08 -10.32
CA LYS A 4 -4.78 1.93 -11.46
C LYS A 4 -5.26 3.27 -10.93
N LYS A 5 -4.59 4.35 -11.31
CA LYS A 5 -4.93 5.69 -10.82
C LYS A 5 -5.95 6.38 -11.73
N THR A 6 -6.93 7.05 -11.14
CA THR A 6 -7.79 8.03 -11.85
C THR A 6 -7.29 9.45 -11.61
N ASN A 7 -7.79 10.41 -12.37
CA ASN A 7 -7.51 11.82 -12.11
C ASN A 7 -8.12 12.25 -10.78
N ARG A 8 -7.61 13.36 -10.22
CA ARG A 8 -8.12 13.92 -8.96
C ARG A 8 -9.53 14.48 -9.10
N ASN A 9 -9.84 15.04 -10.26
CA ASN A 9 -11.04 15.86 -10.48
C ASN A 9 -12.13 15.14 -11.30
N ASN A 10 -11.86 13.91 -11.76
CA ASN A 10 -12.84 13.10 -12.50
C ASN A 10 -12.44 11.62 -12.48
N ASP A 11 -13.39 10.75 -12.87
CA ASP A 11 -13.22 9.30 -12.85
C ASP A 11 -12.43 8.73 -14.05
N TRP A 12 -11.88 9.58 -14.92
CA TRP A 12 -11.06 9.12 -16.02
C TRP A 12 -9.71 8.61 -15.52
N VAL A 13 -9.22 7.55 -16.17
CA VAL A 13 -7.91 6.95 -15.88
C VAL A 13 -6.82 8.00 -16.08
N PHE A 14 -5.93 8.12 -15.10
CA PHE A 14 -4.75 8.97 -15.22
C PHE A 14 -3.77 8.37 -16.22
N ILE A 15 -3.34 9.15 -17.20
CA ILE A 15 -2.42 8.68 -18.23
C ILE A 15 -1.04 9.29 -17.99
N GLY A 16 -0.13 8.50 -17.44
CA GLY A 16 1.27 8.83 -17.26
C GLY A 16 2.12 8.63 -18.52
N MET A 17 3.36 9.09 -18.45
CA MET A 17 4.34 8.84 -19.50
C MET A 17 4.89 7.42 -19.39
N GLY A 18 5.13 6.77 -20.54
CA GLY A 18 5.82 5.50 -20.60
C GLY A 18 6.62 5.40 -21.91
N TYR A 19 7.57 4.46 -21.96
CA TYR A 19 8.55 4.39 -23.04
C TYR A 19 7.95 3.92 -24.38
N ILE A 20 7.11 2.87 -24.33
CA ILE A 20 6.43 2.31 -25.52
C ILE A 20 4.93 2.59 -25.44
N THR A 21 4.31 2.29 -24.30
CA THR A 21 2.88 2.54 -24.04
C THR A 21 2.73 3.51 -22.87
N ARG A 22 1.58 4.21 -22.79
CA ARG A 22 1.29 5.11 -21.69
C ARG A 22 1.19 4.36 -20.35
N ALA A 23 1.77 4.91 -19.30
CA ALA A 23 1.83 4.27 -17.98
C ALA A 23 0.61 4.64 -17.11
N ASN A 24 0.16 3.69 -16.31
CA ASN A 24 -0.87 3.92 -15.28
C ASN A 24 -0.87 2.81 -14.22
N ALA A 25 -0.50 1.59 -14.61
CA ALA A 25 -0.40 0.46 -13.69
C ALA A 25 0.73 0.66 -12.68
N GLU A 26 0.40 0.57 -11.40
CA GLU A 26 1.37 0.40 -10.32
C GLU A 26 1.22 -1.03 -9.77
N ILE A 27 2.31 -1.81 -9.82
CA ILE A 27 2.26 -3.24 -9.50
C ILE A 27 2.60 -3.44 -8.02
N VAL A 28 1.76 -4.19 -7.32
CA VAL A 28 2.00 -4.64 -5.95
C VAL A 28 2.29 -6.14 -5.99
N LEU A 29 3.54 -6.49 -5.71
CA LEU A 29 4.00 -7.87 -5.66
C LEU A 29 3.78 -8.44 -4.26
N LEU A 30 3.26 -9.66 -4.18
CA LEU A 30 3.10 -10.40 -2.94
C LEU A 30 4.07 -11.58 -2.96
N PHE A 31 4.89 -11.68 -1.94
CA PHE A 31 5.87 -12.74 -1.78
C PHE A 31 5.65 -13.46 -0.46
N THR A 32 6.08 -14.72 -0.41
CA THR A 32 6.02 -15.56 0.79
C THR A 32 7.39 -16.13 1.08
N LYS A 33 7.78 -16.18 2.34
CA LYS A 33 9.00 -16.86 2.79
C LYS A 33 8.60 -17.93 3.81
N GLY A 34 8.97 -19.19 3.56
CA GLY A 34 8.57 -20.31 4.41
C GLY A 34 7.08 -20.63 4.29
N LYS A 35 6.41 -20.88 5.42
CA LYS A 35 4.96 -21.15 5.45
C LYS A 35 4.19 -19.84 5.18
N PRO A 36 3.29 -19.81 4.18
CA PRO A 36 2.51 -18.62 3.90
C PRO A 36 1.55 -18.29 5.05
N LEU A 37 1.21 -17.01 5.18
CA LEU A 37 0.13 -16.57 6.07
C LEU A 37 -1.20 -17.19 5.63
N GLU A 38 -2.08 -17.44 6.60
CA GLU A 38 -3.42 -17.93 6.31
C GLU A 38 -4.19 -16.90 5.48
N ARG A 39 -4.81 -17.34 4.39
CA ARG A 39 -5.62 -16.48 3.54
C ARG A 39 -7.07 -16.48 4.03
N HIS A 40 -7.52 -15.37 4.60
CA HIS A 40 -8.86 -15.21 5.14
C HIS A 40 -9.92 -14.86 4.08
N ALA A 41 -9.57 -14.08 3.06
CA ALA A 41 -10.50 -13.67 2.00
C ALA A 41 -10.09 -14.18 0.61
N ARG A 42 -11.07 -14.67 -0.16
CA ARG A 42 -10.86 -15.20 -1.51
C ARG A 42 -11.37 -14.28 -2.62
N ASP A 43 -12.18 -13.30 -2.26
CA ASP A 43 -12.93 -12.40 -3.13
C ASP A 43 -12.30 -10.98 -3.20
N VAL A 44 -11.07 -10.81 -2.71
CA VAL A 44 -10.34 -9.55 -2.83
C VAL A 44 -9.88 -9.36 -4.29
N PRO A 45 -10.37 -8.32 -5.01
CA PRO A 45 -10.01 -8.14 -6.40
C PRO A 45 -8.52 -7.85 -6.59
N GLN A 46 -7.94 -8.34 -7.69
CA GLN A 46 -6.54 -8.07 -8.00
C GLN A 46 -6.30 -6.60 -8.37
N VAL A 47 -7.29 -5.96 -9.02
CA VAL A 47 -7.21 -4.57 -9.49
C VAL A 47 -7.82 -3.63 -8.44
N LEU A 48 -7.12 -2.56 -8.12
CA LEU A 48 -7.58 -1.45 -7.31
C LEU A 48 -7.61 -0.20 -8.19
N ILE A 49 -8.76 0.49 -8.23
CA ILE A 49 -8.87 1.80 -8.88
C ILE A 49 -9.03 2.85 -7.77
N SER A 50 -8.17 3.86 -7.80
CA SER A 50 -8.15 4.94 -6.80
C SER A 50 -7.77 6.28 -7.45
N PRO A 51 -8.33 7.41 -6.98
CA PRO A 51 -7.84 8.72 -7.36
C PRO A 51 -6.35 8.89 -7.05
N ARG A 52 -5.62 9.58 -7.92
CA ARG A 52 -4.21 9.88 -7.68
C ARG A 52 -4.04 10.82 -6.48
N GLY A 53 -3.44 10.30 -5.41
CA GLY A 53 -3.04 11.07 -4.23
C GLY A 53 -1.90 12.05 -4.47
N ARG A 54 -1.23 12.46 -3.39
CA ARG A 54 0.01 13.25 -3.40
C ARG A 54 1.16 12.47 -4.07
N GLN A 55 2.27 13.15 -4.31
CA GLN A 55 3.40 12.57 -5.03
C GLN A 55 3.92 11.31 -4.31
N SER A 56 3.86 10.18 -5.02
CA SER A 56 4.23 8.85 -4.52
C SER A 56 3.44 8.35 -3.31
N GLU A 57 2.26 8.92 -3.04
CA GLU A 57 1.34 8.43 -2.02
C GLU A 57 0.72 7.10 -2.47
N LYS A 58 0.83 6.09 -1.60
CA LYS A 58 0.15 4.80 -1.78
C LYS A 58 -1.26 4.91 -1.18
N PRO A 59 -2.30 4.36 -1.82
CA PRO A 59 -3.65 4.42 -1.25
C PRO A 59 -3.82 3.53 -0.02
N ASP A 60 -4.53 4.03 0.99
CA ASP A 60 -4.88 3.26 2.21
C ASP A 60 -5.71 2.01 1.90
N LYS A 61 -6.42 2.02 0.76
CA LYS A 61 -7.15 0.84 0.27
C LYS A 61 -6.25 -0.38 0.07
N ILE A 62 -4.95 -0.20 -0.21
CA ILE A 62 -4.00 -1.31 -0.29
C ILE A 62 -3.79 -1.92 1.10
N ARG A 63 -3.55 -1.10 2.13
CA ARG A 63 -3.40 -1.56 3.53
C ARG A 63 -4.62 -2.36 3.96
N LYS A 64 -5.82 -1.80 3.77
CA LYS A 64 -7.10 -2.46 4.08
C LYS A 64 -7.29 -3.79 3.34
N ARG A 65 -6.83 -3.91 2.09
CA ARG A 65 -6.87 -5.18 1.34
C ARG A 65 -5.89 -6.22 1.91
N ILE A 66 -4.71 -5.80 2.34
CA ILE A 66 -3.73 -6.71 2.97
C ILE A 66 -4.31 -7.30 4.27
N VAL A 67 -4.93 -6.46 5.10
CA VAL A 67 -5.64 -6.88 6.33
C VAL A 67 -6.75 -7.86 6.02
N ARG A 68 -7.59 -7.55 5.03
CA ARG A 68 -8.69 -8.45 4.64
C ARG A 68 -8.17 -9.79 4.13
N LEU A 69 -7.00 -9.81 3.48
CA LEU A 69 -6.37 -11.03 2.97
C LEU A 69 -5.78 -11.89 4.09
N PHE A 70 -5.07 -11.29 5.05
CA PHE A 70 -4.20 -12.01 5.99
C PHE A 70 -4.53 -11.80 7.47
N GLY A 71 -5.61 -11.09 7.78
CA GLY A 71 -6.05 -10.79 9.14
C GLY A 71 -5.24 -9.66 9.80
N GLN A 72 -5.52 -9.44 11.08
CA GLN A 72 -4.69 -8.60 11.95
C GLN A 72 -3.50 -9.43 12.41
N VAL A 73 -2.33 -9.11 11.86
CA VAL A 73 -1.05 -9.73 12.18
C VAL A 73 -0.02 -8.63 12.38
N ASP A 74 1.05 -8.93 13.11
CA ASP A 74 2.17 -8.00 13.27
C ASP A 74 2.75 -7.69 11.89
N ARG A 75 2.86 -6.40 11.58
CA ARG A 75 3.25 -5.89 10.26
C ARG A 75 4.27 -4.80 10.41
N LEU A 76 5.19 -4.74 9.45
CA LEU A 76 6.16 -3.68 9.32
C LEU A 76 5.98 -3.01 7.95
N GLU A 77 5.72 -1.70 7.96
CA GLU A 77 5.70 -0.86 6.77
C GLU A 77 7.02 -0.09 6.65
N LEU A 78 7.67 -0.27 5.50
CA LEU A 78 8.95 0.37 5.19
C LEU A 78 8.76 1.50 4.18
N PHE A 79 9.60 2.53 4.32
CA PHE A 79 9.67 3.69 3.43
C PHE A 79 8.33 4.46 3.28
N THR A 80 7.48 4.44 4.30
CA THR A 80 6.29 5.30 4.33
C THR A 80 6.70 6.76 4.58
N ARG A 81 5.88 7.69 4.08
CA ARG A 81 6.02 9.13 4.32
C ARG A 81 5.00 9.64 5.34
N GLN A 82 4.15 8.76 5.85
CA GLN A 82 3.12 9.06 6.84
C GLN A 82 3.64 8.60 8.21
N SER A 83 3.45 9.44 9.23
CA SER A 83 3.72 9.05 10.62
C SER A 83 2.66 8.08 11.12
N SER A 84 3.07 7.01 11.81
CA SER A 84 2.14 6.11 12.50
C SER A 84 1.54 6.70 13.78
N GLN A 85 2.03 7.88 14.20
CA GLN A 85 1.61 8.56 15.44
C GLN A 85 0.39 9.48 15.28
N ASN A 86 -0.19 9.60 14.09
CA ASN A 86 -1.45 10.33 13.97
C ASN A 86 -2.57 9.42 14.51
N ASP A 87 -3.50 9.99 15.30
CA ASP A 87 -4.64 9.29 15.90
C ASP A 87 -5.64 8.70 14.87
N ASP A 88 -5.39 8.93 13.58
CA ASP A 88 -6.12 8.33 12.48
C ASP A 88 -5.49 6.95 12.18
N ASP A 89 -6.27 5.87 12.34
CA ASP A 89 -5.97 4.44 12.19
C ASP A 89 -5.35 3.98 10.84
N ASP A 90 -4.64 4.85 10.11
CA ASP A 90 -4.16 4.64 8.74
C ASP A 90 -3.19 3.45 8.61
N PHE A 91 -2.47 3.11 9.69
CA PHE A 91 -1.51 2.00 9.72
C PHE A 91 -2.06 0.70 10.30
N ASP A 92 -3.26 0.73 10.89
CA ASP A 92 -3.97 -0.46 11.37
C ASP A 92 -3.06 -1.38 12.24
N GLY A 93 -2.31 -0.78 13.16
CA GLY A 93 -1.38 -1.48 14.04
C GLY A 93 -0.06 -1.94 13.40
N SER A 94 0.28 -1.47 12.19
CA SER A 94 1.60 -1.74 11.58
C SER A 94 2.68 -0.88 12.23
N ASP A 95 3.82 -1.51 12.55
CA ASP A 95 5.06 -0.81 12.86
C ASP A 95 5.61 -0.10 11.62
N VAL A 96 6.36 0.98 11.85
CA VAL A 96 6.94 1.83 10.80
C VAL A 96 8.45 1.96 11.02
N TYR A 97 9.22 1.67 9.97
CA TYR A 97 10.67 1.91 9.94
C TYR A 97 11.11 2.58 8.63
N VAL A 98 11.72 3.75 8.76
CA VAL A 98 11.92 4.74 7.69
C VAL A 98 13.07 5.70 8.01
N ASN A 99 13.55 6.41 6.98
CA ASN A 99 14.58 7.45 7.15
C ASN A 99 13.99 8.87 7.28
N GLU A 100 12.72 9.08 6.91
CA GLU A 100 12.11 10.42 6.73
C GLU A 100 11.09 10.80 7.83
N VAL A 101 10.68 9.85 8.70
CA VAL A 101 9.75 10.08 9.83
C VAL A 101 10.23 9.31 11.07
N ASP A 102 9.64 9.58 12.23
CA ASP A 102 9.99 8.89 13.47
C ASP A 102 9.67 7.39 13.38
N ASN A 103 10.67 6.57 13.71
CA ASN A 103 10.56 5.12 13.70
C ASN A 103 9.75 4.62 14.91
N SER A 104 8.86 3.64 14.70
CA SER A 104 8.19 2.95 15.81
C SER A 104 9.04 1.82 16.41
N ILE A 105 10.08 1.39 15.68
CA ILE A 105 11.00 0.32 16.12
C ILE A 105 12.47 0.75 15.99
N THR A 106 13.32 0.20 16.86
CA THR A 106 14.77 0.37 16.81
C THR A 106 15.41 -0.93 16.30
N ILE A 107 16.31 -0.82 15.32
CA ILE A 107 17.13 -1.94 14.86
C ILE A 107 18.47 -1.86 15.59
N SER A 108 18.83 -2.90 16.34
CA SER A 108 20.15 -3.02 16.96
C SER A 108 21.21 -3.29 15.88
N GLU A 109 22.36 -2.62 16.00
CA GLU A 109 23.53 -2.83 15.14
C GLU A 109 24.13 -4.24 15.25
#